data_AF-A0A537VTU6-F1
#
_entry.id   AF-A0A537VTU6-F1
#
_cell.length_a   1.000
_cell.length_b   1.000
_cell.length_c   1.000
_cell.angle_alpha   90.00
_cell.angle_beta   90.00
_cell.angle_gamma   90.00
#
_symmetry.space_group_name_H-M   'P 1'
#
loop_
_entity.id
_entity.type
_entity.pdbx_description
1 polymer ?
#
loop_
_entity_poly.entity_id
_entity_poly.type
_entity_poly.pdbx_seq_one_letter_code
_entity_poly.pdbx_strand_id
1 'polypeptide(L)'
;MPRERAKKVVDRLMAPDMWTGWGIRTLSADHRAFNPYNYQTGSVWPHDNAIIAMGFKFYGFSAEAARVAHDVSVAASHFLLNQLPELYTAAERTETNFPVQYLGANVPQAWAAGSVFMLTQALLGFLPDAPRDKLYVDPSLPAWLPDLTVHDLRIGKHKLDIRFWTKGGQTEFEVIKGDPAVVERCDITSKLTQLKVASDSI
;
A
#
# COMPACT_ATOMS: atom_id res chain seq x y z
N MET A 1 6.09 2.34 16.86
CA MET A 1 6.84 1.12 17.23
C MET A 1 8.33 1.44 17.12
N PRO A 2 9.19 0.94 18.02
CA PRO A 2 10.64 1.09 17.87
C PRO A 2 11.15 0.52 16.54
N ARG A 3 12.12 1.20 15.91
CA ARG A 3 12.58 0.82 14.57
C ARG A 3 13.16 -0.59 14.53
N GLU A 4 13.82 -1.05 15.61
CA GLU A 4 14.35 -2.42 15.67
C GLU A 4 13.28 -3.51 15.64
N ARG A 5 12.03 -3.20 15.99
CA ARG A 5 10.90 -4.13 15.90
C ARG A 5 10.25 -4.12 14.52
N ALA A 6 10.35 -3.02 13.77
CA ALA A 6 9.75 -2.89 12.45
C ALA A 6 10.27 -3.94 11.47
N LYS A 7 11.60 -4.13 11.41
CA LYS A 7 12.20 -5.16 10.57
C LYS A 7 11.67 -6.56 10.89
N LYS A 8 11.52 -6.91 12.17
CA LYS A 8 10.98 -8.22 12.58
C LYS A 8 9.54 -8.44 12.10
N VAL A 9 8.71 -7.39 12.13
CA VAL A 9 7.33 -7.45 11.63
C VAL A 9 7.30 -7.62 10.11
N VAL A 10 8.12 -6.85 9.39
CA VAL A 10 8.26 -6.96 7.93
C VAL A 10 8.71 -8.38 7.56
N ASP A 11 9.81 -8.85 8.14
CA ASP A 11 10.36 -10.19 7.88
C ASP A 11 9.33 -11.29 8.18
N ARG A 12 8.53 -11.12 9.24
CA ARG A 12 7.48 -12.09 9.59
C ARG A 12 6.33 -12.09 8.60
N LEU A 13 5.80 -10.93 8.23
CA LEU A 13 4.67 -10.80 7.31
C LEU A 13 5.03 -11.22 5.88
N MET A 14 6.29 -11.01 5.48
CA MET A 14 6.82 -11.39 4.17
C MET A 14 7.37 -12.82 4.11
N ALA A 15 7.31 -13.57 5.20
CA ALA A 15 7.76 -14.96 5.24
C ALA A 15 6.90 -15.86 4.32
N PRO A 16 7.46 -16.94 3.74
CA PRO A 16 6.76 -17.78 2.76
C PRO A 16 5.43 -18.38 3.24
N ASP A 17 5.30 -18.65 4.53
CA ASP A 17 4.08 -19.20 5.13
C ASP A 17 2.96 -18.15 5.28
N MET A 18 3.28 -16.85 5.15
CA MET A 18 2.33 -15.73 5.19
C MET A 18 2.09 -15.13 3.81
N TRP A 19 3.16 -14.87 3.06
CA TRP A 19 3.09 -14.30 1.72
C TRP A 19 2.59 -15.35 0.71
N THR A 20 1.57 -15.03 -0.08
CA THR A 20 0.96 -15.95 -1.03
C THR A 20 1.34 -15.65 -2.47
N GLY A 21 1.99 -14.52 -2.76
CA GLY A 21 2.12 -13.99 -4.12
C GLY A 21 0.83 -13.40 -4.71
N TRP A 22 -0.27 -13.45 -3.95
CA TRP A 22 -1.51 -12.67 -4.16
C TRP A 22 -1.70 -11.59 -3.09
N GLY A 23 -0.85 -11.59 -2.07
CA GLY A 23 -0.90 -10.71 -0.89
C GLY A 23 -0.41 -11.45 0.35
N ILE A 24 -0.57 -10.83 1.51
CA ILE A 24 -0.29 -11.41 2.82
C ILE A 24 -1.61 -11.95 3.38
N ARG A 25 -1.58 -13.21 3.80
CA ARG A 25 -2.74 -13.91 4.34
C ARG A 25 -2.95 -13.63 5.82
N THR A 26 -4.17 -13.84 6.32
CA THR A 26 -4.57 -13.57 7.71
C THR A 26 -3.93 -14.49 8.75
N LEU A 27 -3.51 -15.70 8.35
CA LEU A 27 -2.93 -16.70 9.24
C LEU A 27 -1.88 -17.56 8.53
N SER A 28 -0.77 -17.81 9.19
CA SER A 28 0.32 -18.68 8.72
C SER A 28 -0.20 -20.02 8.20
N ALA A 29 0.33 -20.44 7.04
CA ALA A 29 0.07 -21.76 6.47
C ALA A 29 0.47 -22.93 7.39
N ASP A 30 1.42 -22.70 8.30
CA ASP A 30 1.93 -23.71 9.24
C ASP A 30 1.05 -23.83 10.49
N HIS A 31 0.09 -22.92 10.68
CA HIS A 31 -0.80 -22.96 11.83
C HIS A 31 -1.88 -24.03 11.65
N ARG A 32 -2.15 -24.83 12.70
CA ARG A 32 -3.13 -25.94 12.66
C ARG A 32 -4.55 -25.53 12.21
N ALA A 33 -4.94 -24.29 12.49
CA ALA A 33 -6.25 -23.74 12.11
C ALA A 33 -6.29 -23.12 10.70
N PHE A 34 -5.17 -23.14 9.97
CA PHE A 34 -5.08 -22.56 8.64
C PHE A 34 -6.05 -23.25 7.68
N ASN A 35 -6.80 -22.43 6.94
CA ASN A 35 -7.60 -22.87 5.82
C ASN A 35 -7.60 -21.74 4.77
N PRO A 36 -7.06 -21.97 3.55
CA PRO A 36 -6.91 -20.94 2.54
C PRO A 36 -8.25 -20.40 2.00
N TYR A 37 -9.36 -21.07 2.32
CA TYR A 37 -10.72 -20.69 1.94
C TYR A 37 -11.52 -20.07 3.08
N ASN A 38 -10.96 -19.97 4.30
CA ASN A 38 -11.68 -19.47 5.46
C ASN A 38 -11.53 -17.95 5.61
N TYR A 39 -12.61 -17.32 6.07
CA TYR A 39 -12.78 -15.88 6.19
C TYR A 39 -11.69 -15.18 7.02
N GLN A 40 -11.30 -15.73 8.17
CA GLN A 40 -10.31 -15.12 9.10
C GLN A 40 -9.08 -15.98 9.38
N THR A 41 -9.09 -17.25 8.97
CA THR A 41 -8.01 -18.20 9.29
C THR A 41 -7.24 -18.63 8.06
N GLY A 42 -7.14 -17.76 7.07
CA GLY A 42 -6.28 -18.03 5.94
C GLY A 42 -6.49 -17.16 4.74
N SER A 43 -7.61 -16.47 4.54
CA SER A 43 -7.82 -15.59 3.38
C SER A 43 -6.85 -14.40 3.27
N VAL A 44 -6.82 -13.78 2.09
CA VAL A 44 -6.17 -12.49 1.84
C VAL A 44 -7.24 -11.40 1.76
N TRP A 45 -7.01 -10.32 2.50
CA TRP A 45 -7.88 -9.15 2.51
C TRP A 45 -7.16 -7.96 1.89
N PRO A 46 -7.72 -7.30 0.85
CA PRO A 46 -7.07 -6.16 0.22
C PRO A 46 -6.81 -5.01 1.19
N HIS A 47 -7.76 -4.73 2.09
CA HIS A 47 -7.66 -3.62 3.02
C HIS A 47 -6.54 -3.85 4.06
N ASP A 48 -6.42 -5.05 4.63
CA ASP A 48 -5.32 -5.42 5.53
C ASP A 48 -3.96 -5.24 4.84
N ASN A 49 -3.86 -5.68 3.58
CA ASN A 49 -2.66 -5.55 2.78
C ASN A 49 -2.29 -4.09 2.51
N ALA A 50 -3.28 -3.23 2.26
CA ALA A 50 -3.04 -1.79 2.08
C ALA A 50 -2.55 -1.12 3.38
N ILE A 51 -3.10 -1.53 4.53
CA ILE A 51 -2.62 -1.08 5.85
C ILE A 51 -1.19 -1.53 6.11
N ILE A 52 -0.88 -2.81 5.81
CA ILE A 52 0.47 -3.35 5.93
C ILE A 52 1.45 -2.58 5.02
N ALA A 53 1.09 -2.33 3.76
CA ALA A 53 1.93 -1.59 2.82
C ALA A 53 2.19 -0.15 3.27
N MET A 54 1.18 0.55 3.82
CA MET A 54 1.38 1.86 4.42
C MET A 54 2.32 1.82 5.63
N GLY A 55 2.18 0.79 6.47
CA GLY A 55 3.13 0.51 7.54
C GLY A 55 4.55 0.36 7.02
N PHE A 56 4.75 -0.50 6.01
CA PHE A 56 6.05 -0.69 5.38
C PHE A 56 6.63 0.64 4.86
N LYS A 57 5.82 1.43 4.15
CA LYS A 57 6.24 2.75 3.66
C LYS A 57 6.71 3.67 4.79
N PHE A 58 5.93 3.80 5.87
CA PHE A 58 6.26 4.68 6.99
C PHE A 58 7.50 4.26 7.79
N TYR A 59 7.95 3.01 7.65
CA TYR A 59 9.19 2.52 8.26
C TYR A 59 10.35 2.36 7.27
N GLY A 60 10.20 2.84 6.03
CA GLY A 60 11.26 2.83 5.01
C GLY A 60 11.36 1.57 4.16
N PHE A 61 10.42 0.63 4.28
CA PHE A 61 10.36 -0.63 3.54
C PHE A 61 9.59 -0.46 2.22
N SER A 62 10.06 0.45 1.36
CA SER A 62 9.36 0.81 0.11
C SER A 62 9.30 -0.34 -0.90
N ALA A 63 10.32 -1.22 -0.92
CA ALA A 63 10.34 -2.38 -1.81
C ALA A 63 9.27 -3.41 -1.44
N GLU A 64 9.11 -3.67 -0.14
CA GLU A 64 8.10 -4.56 0.40
C GLU A 64 6.70 -3.99 0.22
N ALA A 65 6.51 -2.68 0.45
CA ALA A 65 5.26 -1.99 0.16
C ALA A 65 4.87 -2.13 -1.33
N ALA A 66 5.84 -1.95 -2.23
CA ALA A 66 5.61 -2.08 -3.66
C ALA A 66 5.33 -3.51 -4.11
N ARG A 67 5.90 -4.51 -3.44
CA ARG A 67 5.60 -5.93 -3.68
C ARG A 67 4.18 -6.28 -3.26
N VAL A 68 3.73 -5.80 -2.10
CA VAL A 68 2.33 -5.98 -1.67
C VAL A 68 1.36 -5.31 -2.66
N ALA A 69 1.65 -4.06 -3.06
CA ALA A 69 0.83 -3.35 -4.04
C ALA A 69 0.76 -4.09 -5.38
N HIS A 70 1.88 -4.59 -5.87
CA HIS A 70 1.93 -5.42 -7.08
C HIS A 70 1.02 -6.64 -6.97
N ASP A 71 1.21 -7.45 -5.93
CA ASP A 71 0.52 -8.74 -5.83
C ASP A 71 -0.99 -8.58 -5.70
N VAL A 72 -1.44 -7.57 -4.94
CA VAL A 72 -2.87 -7.23 -4.83
C VAL A 72 -3.42 -6.69 -6.16
N SER A 73 -2.67 -5.86 -6.88
CA SER A 73 -3.07 -5.39 -8.22
C SER A 73 -3.16 -6.52 -9.24
N VAL A 74 -2.23 -7.47 -9.22
CA VAL A 74 -2.30 -8.66 -10.07
C VAL A 74 -3.51 -9.52 -9.66
N ALA A 75 -3.75 -9.72 -8.36
CA ALA A 75 -4.95 -10.43 -7.91
C ALA A 75 -6.24 -9.77 -8.42
N ALA A 76 -6.32 -8.43 -8.37
CA ALA A 76 -7.46 -7.67 -8.90
C ALA A 76 -7.75 -8.02 -10.36
N SER A 77 -6.72 -8.20 -11.20
CA SER A 77 -6.86 -8.49 -12.63
C SER A 77 -7.56 -9.82 -12.96
N HIS A 78 -7.70 -10.72 -11.97
CA HIS A 78 -8.44 -11.98 -12.13
C HIS A 78 -9.93 -11.88 -11.79
N PHE A 79 -10.37 -10.77 -11.19
CA PHE A 79 -11.77 -10.56 -10.82
C PHE A 79 -12.52 -9.75 -11.88
N LEU A 80 -13.84 -9.94 -11.92
CA LEU A 80 -14.71 -9.23 -12.85
C LEU A 80 -14.52 -7.71 -12.70
N LEU A 81 -14.34 -7.00 -13.82
CA LEU A 81 -14.10 -5.55 -13.87
C LEU A 81 -12.86 -5.08 -13.08
N ASN A 82 -11.91 -5.97 -12.82
CA ASN A 82 -10.75 -5.71 -11.96
C ASN A 82 -11.13 -5.25 -10.54
N GLN A 83 -12.29 -5.66 -10.04
CA GLN A 83 -12.79 -5.26 -8.74
C GLN A 83 -12.34 -6.25 -7.68
N LEU A 84 -11.60 -5.74 -6.69
CA LEU A 84 -11.21 -6.51 -5.53
C LEU A 84 -12.46 -6.89 -4.72
N PRO A 85 -12.70 -8.18 -4.44
CA PRO A 85 -13.72 -8.58 -3.49
C PRO A 85 -13.27 -8.22 -2.07
N GLU A 86 -14.20 -8.26 -1.11
CA GLU A 86 -13.90 -8.14 0.33
C GLU A 86 -12.67 -8.95 0.77
N LEU A 87 -12.59 -10.20 0.30
CA LEU A 87 -11.49 -11.14 0.55
C LEU A 87 -11.46 -12.23 -0.53
N TYR A 88 -10.30 -12.86 -0.70
CA TYR A 88 -10.10 -13.99 -1.60
C TYR A 88 -9.19 -15.07 -1.01
N THR A 89 -9.14 -16.22 -1.67
CA THR A 89 -8.35 -17.37 -1.22
C THR A 89 -6.87 -17.08 -1.15
N ALA A 90 -6.19 -17.73 -0.22
CA ALA A 90 -4.76 -17.56 0.01
C ALA A 90 -3.93 -18.81 -0.33
N ALA A 91 -4.34 -19.56 -1.35
CA ALA A 91 -3.43 -20.54 -1.92
C ALA A 91 -2.17 -19.81 -2.43
N GLU A 92 -1.01 -20.44 -2.25
CA GLU A 92 0.24 -19.91 -2.79
C GLU A 92 0.13 -19.78 -4.32
N ARG A 93 0.57 -18.65 -4.86
CA ARG A 93 0.57 -18.36 -6.28
C ARG A 93 1.48 -19.33 -7.02
N THR A 94 0.92 -19.98 -8.03
CA THR A 94 1.64 -20.84 -8.98
C THR A 94 1.33 -20.36 -10.39
N GLU A 95 2.04 -20.87 -11.39
CA GLU A 95 1.81 -20.52 -12.79
C GLU A 95 0.41 -20.92 -13.28
N THR A 96 -0.22 -21.89 -12.62
CA THR A 96 -1.47 -22.52 -13.08
C THR A 96 -2.69 -22.16 -12.24
N ASN A 97 -2.56 -21.30 -11.23
CA ASN A 97 -3.67 -20.92 -10.36
C ASN A 97 -3.98 -19.42 -10.42
N PHE A 98 -5.10 -19.07 -9.79
CA PHE A 98 -5.61 -17.70 -9.69
C PHE A 98 -6.32 -17.53 -8.35
N PRO A 99 -6.44 -16.29 -7.83
CA PRO A 99 -7.16 -16.05 -6.59
C PRO A 99 -8.65 -16.29 -6.82
N VAL A 100 -9.28 -17.02 -5.89
CA VAL A 100 -10.72 -17.32 -5.95
C VAL A 100 -11.44 -16.45 -4.94
N GLN A 101 -12.54 -15.82 -5.35
CA GLN A 101 -13.39 -15.03 -4.47
C GLN A 101 -13.97 -15.91 -3.35
N TYR A 102 -13.97 -15.41 -2.12
CA TYR A 102 -14.63 -16.11 -1.01
C TYR A 102 -16.15 -16.16 -1.21
N LEU A 103 -16.77 -17.29 -0.86
CA LEU A 103 -18.22 -17.48 -0.99
C LEU A 103 -18.98 -16.52 -0.07
N GLY A 104 -19.75 -15.60 -0.66
CA GLY A 104 -20.47 -14.56 0.10
C GLY A 104 -19.65 -13.29 0.35
N ALA A 105 -18.46 -13.15 -0.24
CA ALA A 105 -17.74 -11.88 -0.25
C ALA A 105 -18.55 -10.78 -0.94
N ASN A 106 -18.55 -9.59 -0.35
CA ASN A 106 -19.14 -8.41 -0.97
C ASN A 106 -18.28 -7.91 -2.15
N VAL A 107 -18.93 -7.57 -3.28
CA VAL A 107 -18.27 -7.04 -4.48
C VAL A 107 -19.08 -5.87 -5.06
N PRO A 108 -18.57 -4.62 -5.03
CA PRO A 108 -17.42 -4.18 -4.25
C PRO A 108 -17.78 -4.01 -2.76
N GLN A 109 -16.86 -4.35 -1.87
CA GLN A 109 -16.91 -3.91 -0.47
C GLN A 109 -16.21 -2.56 -0.35
N ALA A 110 -16.73 -1.65 0.48
CA ALA A 110 -16.17 -0.31 0.64
C ALA A 110 -14.67 -0.31 1.05
N TRP A 111 -14.26 -1.18 1.97
CA TRP A 111 -12.85 -1.27 2.39
C TRP A 111 -11.95 -1.87 1.31
N ALA A 112 -12.42 -2.92 0.62
CA ALA A 112 -11.70 -3.48 -0.52
C ALA A 112 -11.51 -2.46 -1.64
N ALA A 113 -12.54 -1.67 -1.96
CA ALA A 113 -12.43 -0.58 -2.93
C ALA A 113 -11.45 0.52 -2.47
N GLY A 114 -11.46 0.86 -1.18
CA GLY A 114 -10.54 1.83 -0.59
C GLY A 114 -9.06 1.41 -0.64
N SER A 115 -8.79 0.11 -0.67
CA SER A 115 -7.42 -0.43 -0.64
C SER A 115 -6.53 0.07 -1.77
N VAL A 116 -7.07 0.27 -2.98
CA VAL A 116 -6.30 0.73 -4.15
C VAL A 116 -5.75 2.15 -3.94
N PHE A 117 -6.56 3.04 -3.34
CA PHE A 117 -6.12 4.39 -3.02
C PHE A 117 -5.03 4.38 -1.94
N MET A 118 -5.17 3.53 -0.93
CA MET A 118 -4.20 3.42 0.15
C MET A 118 -2.88 2.75 -0.30
N LEU A 119 -2.94 1.77 -1.21
CA LEU A 119 -1.75 1.21 -1.86
C LEU A 119 -1.05 2.26 -2.72
N THR A 120 -1.81 3.06 -3.47
CA THR A 120 -1.27 4.20 -4.23
C THR A 120 -0.60 5.22 -3.30
N GLN A 121 -1.24 5.52 -2.16
CA GLN A 121 -0.66 6.38 -1.13
C GLN A 121 0.66 5.83 -0.60
N ALA A 122 0.78 4.51 -0.39
CA ALA A 122 1.99 3.85 0.06
C ALA A 122 3.12 3.97 -0.96
N LEU A 123 2.82 3.81 -2.25
CA LEU A 123 3.80 3.95 -3.34
C LEU A 123 4.29 5.39 -3.48
N LEU A 124 3.40 6.38 -3.34
CA LEU A 124 3.72 7.79 -3.51
C LEU A 124 4.28 8.45 -2.23
N GLY A 125 4.07 7.82 -1.08
CA GLY A 125 4.49 8.35 0.22
C GLY A 125 3.80 9.66 0.56
N PHE A 126 2.49 9.79 0.30
CA PHE A 126 1.77 11.02 0.62
C PHE A 126 1.58 11.19 2.13
N LEU A 127 2.04 12.33 2.64
CA LEU A 127 1.88 12.77 4.00
C LEU A 127 1.41 14.24 4.03
N PRO A 128 0.09 14.49 4.13
CA PRO A 128 -0.43 15.84 4.28
C PRO A 128 -0.10 16.41 5.68
N ASP A 129 0.31 17.67 5.73
CA ASP A 129 0.58 18.45 6.96
C ASP A 129 -0.25 19.73 6.91
N ALA A 130 -1.43 19.68 7.53
CA ALA A 130 -2.37 20.80 7.53
C ALA A 130 -1.83 22.06 8.24
N PRO A 131 -1.18 21.98 9.43
CA PRO A 131 -0.57 23.15 10.07
C PRO A 131 0.43 23.92 9.19
N ARG A 132 1.15 23.22 8.31
CA ARG A 132 2.14 23.85 7.41
C ARG A 132 1.62 24.11 6.00
N ASP A 133 0.36 23.75 5.70
CA ASP A 133 -0.26 23.83 4.38
C ASP A 133 0.59 23.11 3.30
N LYS A 134 1.10 21.92 3.65
CA LYS A 134 2.01 21.11 2.81
C LYS A 134 1.47 19.73 2.49
N LEU A 135 1.84 19.23 1.32
CA LEU A 135 1.88 17.81 1.00
C LEU A 135 3.32 17.35 0.93
N TYR A 136 3.72 16.47 1.83
CA TYR A 136 4.99 15.77 1.69
C TYR A 136 4.82 14.52 0.82
N VAL A 137 5.82 14.27 -0.04
CA VAL A 137 5.87 13.08 -0.90
C VAL A 137 7.21 12.37 -0.73
N ASP A 138 7.17 11.04 -0.80
CA ASP A 138 8.33 10.17 -0.77
C ASP A 138 8.12 9.05 -1.81
N PRO A 139 8.10 9.36 -3.11
CA PRO A 139 7.63 8.42 -4.09
C PRO A 139 8.66 7.32 -4.37
N SER A 140 8.21 6.08 -4.46
CA SER A 140 9.00 4.90 -4.82
C SER A 140 8.17 4.01 -5.74
N LEU A 141 8.05 4.43 -6.99
CA LEU A 141 7.35 3.69 -8.03
C LEU A 141 8.12 2.41 -8.41
N PRO A 142 7.43 1.27 -8.50
CA PRO A 142 8.02 0.02 -8.94
C PRO A 142 8.16 -0.06 -10.47
N ALA A 143 8.97 -1.02 -10.95
CA ALA A 143 9.23 -1.20 -12.38
C ALA A 143 7.98 -1.49 -13.23
N TRP A 144 6.94 -2.10 -12.65
CA TRP A 144 5.67 -2.38 -13.33
C TRP A 144 4.75 -1.16 -13.43
N LEU A 145 5.04 -0.08 -12.70
CA LEU A 145 4.31 1.20 -12.72
C LEU A 145 5.32 2.36 -12.85
N PRO A 146 6.00 2.50 -14.00
CA PRO A 146 7.10 3.45 -14.14
C PRO A 146 6.64 4.91 -14.27
N ASP A 147 5.35 5.15 -14.52
CA ASP A 147 4.75 6.48 -14.66
C ASP A 147 3.34 6.44 -14.06
N LEU A 148 3.02 7.41 -13.21
CA LEU A 148 1.73 7.57 -12.58
C LEU A 148 1.40 9.05 -12.45
N THR A 149 0.22 9.46 -12.91
CA THR A 149 -0.28 10.83 -12.70
C THR A 149 -1.52 10.79 -11.81
N VAL A 150 -1.51 11.61 -10.76
CA VAL A 150 -2.66 11.84 -9.89
C VAL A 150 -3.31 13.16 -10.31
N HIS A 151 -4.58 13.10 -10.70
CA HIS A 151 -5.37 14.27 -11.09
C HIS A 151 -6.41 14.64 -10.03
N ASP A 152 -6.77 15.93 -9.96
CA ASP A 152 -7.76 16.47 -9.00
C ASP A 152 -7.46 16.07 -7.54
N LEU A 153 -6.17 16.05 -7.17
CA LEU A 153 -5.77 15.83 -5.79
C LEU A 153 -6.12 17.07 -4.97
N ARG A 154 -7.01 16.91 -3.99
CA ARG A 154 -7.45 18.01 -3.11
C ARG A 154 -6.82 17.91 -1.74
N ILE A 155 -6.12 18.97 -1.33
CA ILE A 155 -5.45 19.06 -0.04
C ILE A 155 -5.73 20.43 0.56
N GLY A 156 -6.54 20.47 1.61
CA GLY A 156 -7.06 21.73 2.16
C GLY A 156 -7.77 22.53 1.07
N LYS A 157 -7.26 23.74 0.81
CA LYS A 157 -7.77 24.64 -0.26
C LYS A 157 -7.15 24.39 -1.63
N HIS A 158 -6.14 23.53 -1.72
CA HIS A 158 -5.36 23.31 -2.94
C HIS A 158 -5.97 22.20 -3.79
N LYS A 159 -5.85 22.37 -5.12
CA LYS A 159 -6.18 21.36 -6.12
C LYS A 159 -4.98 21.18 -7.04
N LEU A 160 -4.43 19.97 -7.06
CA LEU A 160 -3.16 19.65 -7.70
C LEU A 160 -3.34 18.51 -8.71
N ASP A 161 -2.60 18.57 -9.81
CA ASP A 161 -2.28 17.39 -10.61
C ASP A 161 -0.77 17.16 -10.51
N ILE A 162 -0.37 15.94 -10.17
CA ILE A 162 1.04 15.59 -9.90
C ILE A 162 1.41 14.35 -10.69
N ARG A 163 2.47 14.44 -11.49
CA ARG A 163 3.05 13.30 -12.22
C ARG A 163 4.26 12.76 -11.46
N PHE A 164 4.39 11.44 -11.44
CA PHE A 164 5.50 10.68 -10.87
C PHE A 164 6.06 9.76 -11.93
N TRP A 165 7.38 9.68 -12.09
CA TRP A 165 8.00 8.79 -13.06
C TRP A 165 9.36 8.28 -12.61
N THR A 166 9.77 7.10 -13.08
CA THR A 166 11.10 6.54 -12.79
C THR A 166 12.16 7.09 -13.74
N LYS A 167 13.26 7.61 -13.20
CA LYS A 167 14.46 8.05 -13.96
C LYS A 167 15.72 7.67 -13.17
N GLY A 168 16.63 6.92 -13.81
CA GLY A 168 17.90 6.54 -13.17
C GLY A 168 17.74 5.70 -11.89
N GLY A 169 16.67 4.89 -11.79
CA GLY A 169 16.39 4.07 -10.60
C GLY A 169 15.76 4.81 -9.42
N GLN A 170 15.44 6.10 -9.59
CA GLN A 170 14.71 6.90 -8.60
C GLN A 170 13.38 7.34 -9.18
N THR A 171 12.39 7.57 -8.32
CA THR A 171 11.13 8.18 -8.75
C THR A 171 11.21 9.69 -8.60
N GLU A 172 11.03 10.39 -9.71
CA GLU A 172 10.86 11.83 -9.79
C GLU A 172 9.39 12.24 -9.76
N PHE A 173 9.13 13.51 -9.47
CA PHE A 173 7.78 14.06 -9.57
C PHE A 173 7.78 15.51 -10.03
N GLU A 174 6.62 15.94 -10.54
CA GLU A 174 6.35 17.30 -10.97
C GLU A 174 4.87 17.63 -10.70
N VAL A 175 4.61 18.82 -10.16
CA VAL A 175 3.26 19.38 -10.07
C VAL A 175 2.93 20.03 -11.41
N ILE A 176 2.13 19.35 -12.22
CA ILE A 176 1.77 19.78 -13.57
C ILE A 176 0.57 20.75 -13.58
N LYS A 177 -0.19 20.82 -12.47
CA LYS A 177 -1.26 21.79 -12.26
C LYS A 177 -1.39 22.14 -10.78
N GLY A 178 -1.58 23.42 -10.48
CA GLY A 178 -1.69 23.95 -9.12
C GLY A 178 -0.38 24.58 -8.63
N ASP A 179 -0.30 24.91 -7.33
CA ASP A 179 0.88 25.53 -6.75
C ASP A 179 1.95 24.48 -6.38
N PRO A 180 3.11 24.42 -7.07
CA PRO A 180 4.17 23.47 -6.76
C PRO A 180 4.79 23.70 -5.37
N ALA A 181 4.71 24.91 -4.81
CA ALA A 181 5.26 25.20 -3.50
C ALA A 181 4.55 24.44 -2.36
N VAL A 182 3.36 23.89 -2.62
CA VAL A 182 2.60 23.07 -1.66
C VAL A 182 3.20 21.67 -1.52
N VAL A 183 3.90 21.16 -2.54
CA VAL A 183 4.39 19.78 -2.58
C VAL A 183 5.90 19.74 -2.33
N GLU A 184 6.33 18.90 -1.39
CA GLU A 184 7.73 18.83 -0.96
C GLU A 184 8.21 17.37 -0.85
N ARG A 185 9.37 17.07 -1.44
CA ARG A 185 10.01 15.76 -1.23
C ARG A 185 10.51 15.66 0.20
N CYS A 186 10.26 14.55 0.89
CA CYS A 186 10.91 14.27 2.16
C CYS A 186 11.14 12.77 2.36
N ASP A 187 12.08 12.39 3.23
CA ASP A 187 12.08 11.05 3.82
C ASP A 187 10.93 10.97 4.83
N ILE A 188 9.87 10.24 4.48
CA ILE A 188 8.63 10.21 5.27
C ILE A 188 8.86 9.63 6.66
N THR A 189 9.80 8.70 6.79
CA THR A 189 10.16 8.04 8.06
C THR A 189 10.69 9.06 9.06
N SER A 190 11.62 9.91 8.64
CA SER A 190 12.18 10.99 9.45
C SER A 190 11.16 12.08 9.71
N LYS A 191 10.35 12.43 8.69
CA LYS A 191 9.32 13.46 8.82
C LYS A 191 8.25 13.10 9.85
N LEU A 192 7.75 11.87 9.83
CA LEU A 192 6.80 11.36 10.83
C LEU A 192 7.37 11.40 12.25
N THR A 193 8.67 11.13 12.39
CA THR A 193 9.34 11.22 13.70
C THR A 193 9.35 12.66 14.20
N GLN A 194 9.69 13.63 13.33
CA GLN A 194 9.68 15.06 13.67
C GLN A 194 8.28 15.57 14.03
N LEU A 195 7.25 15.17 13.26
CA LEU A 195 5.88 15.61 13.51
C LEU A 195 5.32 15.07 14.84
N LYS A 196 5.68 13.84 15.24
CA LYS A 196 5.30 13.28 16.55
C LYS A 196 5.97 14.01 17.71
N VAL A 197 7.26 14.31 17.61
CA VAL A 197 7.96 15.09 18.64
C VAL A 197 7.35 16.49 18.79
N ALA A 198 6.97 17.11 17.67
CA ALA A 198 6.34 18.42 17.68
C ALA A 198 4.94 18.41 18.32
N SER A 199 4.16 17.32 18.18
CA SER A 199 2.84 17.20 18.81
C SER A 199 2.92 16.93 20.32
N ASP A 200 3.96 16.24 20.78
CA ASP A 200 4.16 15.91 22.20
C ASP A 200 4.75 17.09 23.01
N SER A 201 5.09 18.19 22.33
CA SER A 201 5.69 19.41 22.92
C SER A 201 4.67 20.55 23.12
N ILE A 202 3.37 20.30 22.88
CA ILE A 202 2.24 21.23 23.02
C ILE A 202 1.33 20.72 24.13
#